data_AF-A0A7S3XDU3-F1
#
_entry.id   AF-A0A7S3XDU3-F1
#
_cell.length_a   1.000
_cell.length_b   1.000
_cell.length_c   1.000
_cell.angle_alpha   90.00
_cell.angle_beta   90.00
_cell.angle_gamma   90.00
#
_symmetry.space_group_name_H-M   'P 1'
#
loop_
_entity.id
_entity.type
_entity.pdbx_description
1 polymer ?
#
loop_
_entity_poly.entity_id
_entity_poly.type
_entity_poly.pdbx_seq_one_letter_code
_entity_poly.pdbx_strand_id
1 'polypeptide(L)'
;AIGSFVEEYNNRVDIVTLDEESGNFVADPKLSFSHPFPTTKLMFVPDKECNRPDLLATTGDYLRIWEVKEDGVELKSLLNNNKNSEFCAPLTSFDWNESDCRRLGTSSIDTTCTIW
;
A
#
# COMPACT_ATOMS: atom_id res chain seq x y z
N ALA A 1 9.58 0.61 0.26
CA ALA A 1 8.68 0.18 1.34
C ALA A 1 8.69 -1.35 1.42
N ILE A 2 8.59 -1.91 2.62
CA ILE A 2 8.59 -3.35 2.88
C ILE A 2 7.46 -3.71 3.84
N GLY A 3 6.79 -4.84 3.62
CA GLY A 3 5.76 -5.36 4.52
C GLY A 3 6.32 -6.50 5.36
N SER A 4 5.90 -6.59 6.63
CA SER A 4 6.17 -7.78 7.44
C SER A 4 5.31 -8.96 7.01
N PHE A 5 5.73 -10.16 7.43
CA PHE A 5 4.91 -11.36 7.38
C PHE A 5 4.89 -11.99 8.76
N VAL A 6 3.84 -11.72 9.52
CA VAL A 6 3.51 -12.40 10.79
C VAL A 6 2.13 -13.01 10.66
N GLU A 7 1.95 -14.19 11.25
CA GLU A 7 0.67 -14.92 11.17
C GLU A 7 -0.42 -14.24 12.01
N GLU A 8 -0.04 -13.47 13.03
CA GLU A 8 -0.98 -12.69 13.83
C GLU A 8 -1.51 -11.44 13.09
N TYR A 9 -2.61 -10.90 13.62
CA TYR A 9 -3.21 -9.63 13.18
C TYR A 9 -2.40 -8.42 13.69
N ASN A 10 -1.11 -8.37 13.35
CA ASN A 10 -0.19 -7.33 13.81
C ASN A 10 0.98 -7.15 12.84
N ASN A 11 0.68 -7.10 11.54
CA ASN A 11 1.68 -6.79 10.53
C ASN A 11 1.98 -5.28 10.52
N ARG A 12 3.04 -4.91 9.81
CA ARG A 12 3.42 -3.51 9.59
C ARG A 12 4.05 -3.33 8.22
N VAL A 13 4.10 -2.09 7.78
CA VAL A 13 4.83 -1.65 6.60
C VAL A 13 5.83 -0.58 7.04
N ASP A 14 7.08 -0.75 6.61
CA ASP A 14 8.18 0.16 6.90
C ASP A 14 8.63 0.84 5.60
N ILE A 15 8.74 2.17 5.61
CA ILE A 15 9.41 2.90 4.53
C ILE A 15 10.92 2.84 4.78
N VAL A 16 11.64 2.34 3.78
CA VAL A 16 13.10 2.18 3.82
C VAL A 16 13.74 3.07 2.78
N THR A 17 14.85 3.69 3.17
CA THR A 17 15.69 4.53 2.31
C THR A 17 17.08 3.93 2.22
N LEU A 18 17.73 4.06 1.07
CA LEU A 18 19.14 3.70 0.92
C LEU A 18 19.99 4.86 1.45
N ASP A 19 20.82 4.58 2.45
CA ASP A 19 21.89 5.48 2.83
C ASP A 19 23.05 5.30 1.84
N GLU A 20 23.28 6.30 0.98
CA GLU A 20 24.31 6.23 -0.08
C GLU A 20 25.73 6.18 0.47
N GLU A 21 25.97 6.68 1.69
CA GLU A 21 27.31 6.70 2.28
C GLU A 21 27.69 5.32 2.83
N SER A 22 26.78 4.69 3.58
CA SER A 22 27.02 3.36 4.17
C SER A 22 26.61 2.20 3.28
N GLY A 23 25.81 2.44 2.24
CA GLY A 23 25.22 1.42 1.37
C GLY A 23 24.14 0.58 2.04
N ASN A 24 23.68 0.95 3.24
CA ASN A 24 22.70 0.20 4.00
C ASN A 24 21.28 0.75 3.80
N PHE A 25 20.29 -0.14 3.89
CA PHE A 25 18.90 0.30 4.00
C PHE A 25 18.57 0.68 5.44
N VAL A 26 18.08 1.89 5.62
CA VAL A 26 17.65 2.42 6.92
C VAL A 26 16.14 2.60 6.89
N ALA A 27 15.47 2.16 7.96
CA ALA A 27 14.06 2.43 8.19
C ALA A 27 13.93 3.55 9.22
N ASP A 28 13.19 4.61 8.90
CA ASP A 28 12.80 5.60 9.90
C ASP A 28 11.61 5.06 10.72
N PRO A 29 11.73 4.93 12.05
CA PRO A 29 10.62 4.49 12.90
C PRO A 29 9.35 5.33 12.77
N LYS A 30 9.46 6.61 12.36
CA LYS A 30 8.31 7.48 12.09
C LYS A 30 7.55 7.08 10.83
N LEU A 31 8.24 6.45 9.88
CA LEU A 31 7.68 6.00 8.62
C LEU A 31 7.28 4.52 8.67
N SER A 32 6.87 4.05 9.85
CA SER A 32 6.33 2.71 10.09
C SER A 32 4.86 2.80 10.46
N PHE A 33 4.03 1.95 9.87
CA PHE A 33 2.59 1.91 10.15
C PHE A 33 2.04 0.48 10.23
N SER A 34 1.01 0.31 11.06
CA SER A 34 0.36 -0.99 11.25
C SER A 34 -0.45 -1.40 10.03
N HIS A 35 -0.38 -2.70 9.71
CA HIS A 35 -1.18 -3.33 8.67
C HIS A 35 -1.83 -4.60 9.25
N PRO A 36 -3.15 -4.80 9.08
CA PRO A 36 -3.87 -5.98 9.59
C PRO A 36 -3.24 -7.34 9.25
N PHE A 37 -2.98 -7.57 7.97
CA PHE A 37 -2.48 -8.82 7.41
C PHE A 37 -1.18 -8.57 6.63
N PRO A 38 -0.41 -9.59 6.24
CA PRO A 38 0.70 -9.38 5.33
C PRO A 38 0.21 -8.74 4.02
N THR A 39 0.91 -7.72 3.54
CA THR A 39 0.57 -7.07 2.28
C THR A 39 0.81 -8.01 1.11
N THR A 40 -0.17 -8.19 0.24
CA THR A 40 -0.02 -8.99 -0.99
C THR A 40 0.71 -8.23 -2.08
N LYS A 41 0.57 -6.90 -2.10
CA LYS A 41 1.35 -5.99 -2.94
C LYS A 41 1.42 -4.62 -2.30
N LEU A 42 2.48 -3.89 -2.62
CA LEU A 42 2.72 -2.51 -2.21
C LEU A 42 3.44 -1.78 -3.35
N MET A 43 3.02 -0.54 -3.65
CA MET A 43 3.56 0.24 -4.76
C MET A 43 3.28 1.72 -4.56
N PHE A 44 4.31 2.56 -4.74
CA PHE A 44 4.14 4.01 -4.79
C PHE A 44 3.41 4.43 -6.07
N VAL A 45 2.70 5.54 -6.01
CA VAL A 45 2.10 6.16 -7.20
C VAL A 45 3.20 6.42 -8.25
N PRO A 46 2.97 6.11 -9.54
CA PRO A 46 3.97 6.30 -10.58
C PRO A 46 4.03 7.77 -11.02
N ASP A 47 4.42 8.65 -10.10
CA ASP A 47 4.48 10.09 -10.35
C ASP A 47 5.84 10.52 -10.89
N LYS A 48 6.04 10.34 -12.20
CA LYS A 48 7.32 10.64 -12.88
C LYS A 48 7.69 12.14 -12.86
N GLU A 49 6.71 13.02 -12.68
CA GLU A 49 6.89 14.47 -12.69
C GLU A 49 6.97 15.08 -11.27
N CYS A 50 6.83 14.27 -10.21
CA CYS A 50 6.81 14.72 -8.81
C CYS A 50 5.81 15.86 -8.54
N ASN A 51 4.64 15.81 -9.18
CA ASN A 51 3.56 16.78 -9.06
C ASN A 51 2.47 16.34 -8.06
N ARG A 52 2.59 15.16 -7.47
CA ARG A 52 1.63 14.53 -6.56
C ARG A 52 2.28 14.27 -5.20
N PRO A 53 1.47 14.19 -4.13
CA PRO A 53 1.98 13.70 -2.86
C PRO A 53 2.52 12.28 -2.98
N ASP A 54 3.43 11.90 -2.09
CA ASP A 54 4.01 10.56 -2.02
C ASP A 54 2.95 9.56 -1.52
N LEU A 55 2.17 9.05 -2.47
CA LEU A 55 1.14 8.06 -2.19
C LEU A 55 1.70 6.65 -2.31
N LEU A 56 1.47 5.85 -1.28
CA LEU A 56 1.75 4.42 -1.24
C LEU A 56 0.42 3.66 -1.23
N ALA A 57 0.21 2.77 -2.20
CA ALA A 57 -0.89 1.82 -2.15
C ALA A 57 -0.44 0.49 -1.57
N THR A 58 -1.27 -0.12 -0.73
CA THR A 58 -1.08 -1.48 -0.22
C THR A 58 -2.36 -2.31 -0.39
N THR A 59 -2.20 -3.61 -0.67
CA THR A 59 -3.31 -4.57 -0.73
C THR A 59 -3.14 -5.69 0.28
N GLY A 60 -4.27 -6.23 0.73
CA GLY A 60 -4.37 -7.40 1.61
C GLY A 60 -5.84 -7.82 1.66
N ASP A 61 -6.50 -7.58 2.78
CA ASP A 61 -7.97 -7.61 2.91
C ASP A 61 -8.65 -6.48 2.12
N TYR A 62 -8.09 -5.27 2.17
CA TYR A 62 -8.58 -4.09 1.44
C TYR A 62 -7.45 -3.42 0.68
N LEU A 63 -7.83 -2.53 -0.24
CA LEU A 63 -6.91 -1.58 -0.83
C LEU A 63 -6.82 -0.35 0.10
N ARG A 64 -5.61 0.00 0.52
CA ARG A 64 -5.35 1.18 1.35
C ARG A 64 -4.41 2.12 0.61
N ILE A 65 -4.74 3.41 0.63
CA ILE A 65 -3.90 4.49 0.12
C ILE A 65 -3.37 5.26 1.30
N TRP A 66 -2.05 5.33 1.39
CA TRP A 66 -1.30 6.00 2.43
C TRP A 66 -0.59 7.21 1.81
N GLU A 67 -0.51 8.32 2.54
CA GLU A 67 0.32 9.47 2.20
C GLU A 67 1.54 9.45 3.12
N VAL A 68 2.73 9.39 2.52
CA VAL A 68 4.00 9.45 3.23
C VAL A 68 4.42 10.92 3.33
N LYS A 69 4.70 11.38 4.54
CA LYS A 69 5.20 12.72 4.86
C LYS A 69 6.52 12.60 5.61
N GLU A 70 7.22 13.72 5.80
CA GLU A 70 8.47 13.75 6.55
C GLU A 70 8.33 13.32 8.02
N ASP A 71 7.16 13.56 8.61
CA ASP A 71 6.88 13.33 10.03
C ASP A 71 6.04 12.07 10.32
N GLY A 72 5.56 11.38 9.29
CA GLY A 72 4.81 10.15 9.46
C GLY A 72 4.07 9.69 8.21
N VAL A 73 3.26 8.64 8.38
CA VAL A 73 2.42 8.06 7.33
C VAL A 73 0.95 8.12 7.74
N GLU A 74 0.11 8.66 6.86
CA GLU A 74 -1.32 8.84 7.10
C GLU A 74 -2.17 7.98 6.16
N LEU A 75 -3.19 7.30 6.69
CA LEU A 75 -4.18 6.60 5.88
C LEU A 75 -5.13 7.62 5.22
N LYS A 76 -5.08 7.73 3.89
CA LYS A 76 -5.94 8.63 3.11
C LYS A 76 -7.24 8.00 2.67
N SER A 77 -7.20 6.73 2.31
CA SER A 77 -8.37 6.03 1.78
C SER A 77 -8.28 4.54 2.06
N LEU A 78 -9.41 3.98 2.48
CA LEU A 78 -9.63 2.55 2.55
C LEU A 78 -10.73 2.22 1.55
N LEU A 79 -10.37 1.45 0.53
CA LEU A 79 -11.21 1.14 -0.61
C LEU A 79 -11.63 -0.33 -0.50
N ASN A 80 -12.94 -0.54 -0.39
CA ASN A 80 -13.58 -1.83 -0.27
C ASN A 80 -14.81 -1.87 -1.19
N ASN A 81 -14.85 -2.85 -2.11
CA ASN A 81 -15.92 -2.95 -3.11
C ASN A 81 -17.17 -3.67 -2.56
N ASN A 82 -17.13 -4.14 -1.32
CA ASN A 82 -18.24 -4.88 -0.72
C ASN A 82 -19.22 -3.95 0.00
N LYS A 83 -20.43 -3.84 -0.56
CA LYS A 83 -21.51 -3.01 0.01
C LYS A 83 -22.45 -3.76 0.96
N ASN A 84 -22.38 -5.10 1.05
CA ASN A 84 -23.46 -5.91 1.66
C ASN A 84 -23.03 -7.16 2.45
N SER A 85 -21.77 -7.60 2.44
CA SER A 85 -21.35 -8.73 3.29
C SER A 85 -20.13 -8.41 4.15
N GLU A 86 -20.10 -9.01 5.34
CA GLU A 86 -19.02 -8.90 6.33
C GLU A 86 -17.71 -9.58 5.88
N PHE A 87 -17.69 -10.17 4.69
CA PHE A 87 -16.53 -10.90 4.14
C PHE A 87 -16.16 -10.35 2.77
N CYS A 88 -14.97 -9.75 2.66
CA CYS A 88 -14.34 -9.39 1.39
C CYS A 88 -13.32 -10.47 1.01
N ALA A 89 -13.33 -10.90 -0.25
CA ALA A 89 -12.28 -11.78 -0.76
C ALA A 89 -10.95 -11.01 -0.77
N PRO A 90 -9.88 -11.57 -0.17
CA PRO A 90 -8.60 -10.87 -0.10
C PRO A 90 -8.08 -10.53 -1.50
N LEU A 91 -7.53 -9.32 -1.62
CA LEU A 91 -6.88 -8.82 -2.80
C LEU A 91 -5.54 -9.52 -2.98
N THR A 92 -5.33 -10.10 -4.14
CA THR A 92 -4.11 -10.82 -4.50
C THR A 92 -3.06 -9.91 -5.11
N SER A 93 -3.47 -8.81 -5.75
CA SER A 93 -2.58 -7.85 -6.40
C SER A 93 -3.33 -6.56 -6.77
N PHE A 94 -2.59 -5.56 -7.22
CA PHE A 94 -3.11 -4.36 -7.88
C PHE A 94 -2.08 -3.76 -8.84
N ASP A 95 -2.51 -2.85 -9.71
CA ASP A 95 -1.60 -2.02 -10.50
C ASP A 95 -2.13 -0.60 -10.70
N TRP A 96 -1.21 0.37 -10.75
CA TRP A 96 -1.54 1.76 -11.04
C TRP A 96 -1.68 1.98 -12.54
N ASN A 97 -2.57 2.89 -12.94
CA ASN A 97 -2.58 3.36 -14.31
C ASN A 97 -1.48 4.42 -14.50
N GLU A 98 -0.47 4.11 -15.31
CA GLU A 98 0.64 5.05 -15.59
C GLU A 98 0.22 6.30 -16.39
N SER A 99 -0.90 6.25 -17.12
CA SER A 99 -1.41 7.39 -17.91
C SER A 99 -2.35 8.29 -17.09
N ASP A 100 -3.13 7.71 -16.18
CA ASP A 100 -3.98 8.44 -15.24
C ASP A 100 -3.79 7.87 -13.83
N CYS A 101 -2.81 8.39 -13.08
CA CYS A 101 -2.45 7.90 -11.75
C CYS A 101 -3.56 8.05 -10.68
N ARG A 102 -4.72 8.62 -11.03
CA ARG A 102 -5.91 8.61 -10.17
C ARG A 102 -6.68 7.30 -10.23
N ARG A 103 -6.30 6.40 -11.15
CA ARG A 103 -6.94 5.10 -11.36
C ARG A 103 -5.98 3.98 -11.04
N LEU A 104 -6.53 2.90 -10.51
CA LEU A 104 -5.82 1.65 -10.28
C LEU A 104 -6.78 0.47 -10.41
N GLY A 105 -6.25 -0.69 -10.73
CA GLY A 105 -7.01 -1.94 -10.76
C GLY A 105 -6.55 -2.89 -9.66
N THR A 106 -7.47 -3.56 -8.98
CA THR A 106 -7.19 -4.63 -8.00
C THR A 106 -7.70 -5.97 -8.49
N SER A 107 -7.01 -7.06 -8.18
CA SER A 107 -7.49 -8.44 -8.38
C SER A 107 -7.70 -9.14 -7.04
N SER A 108 -8.69 -10.02 -6.94
CA SER A 108 -8.98 -10.80 -5.74
C SER A 108 -9.00 -12.31 -6.02
N ILE A 109 -8.96 -13.09 -4.95
CA ILE A 109 -8.97 -14.56 -5.02
C ILE A 109 -10.31 -15.12 -5.55
N ASP A 110 -11.39 -14.37 -5.45
CA ASP A 110 -12.73 -14.74 -5.92
C ASP A 110 -12.95 -14.47 -7.41
N THR A 111 -11.87 -14.30 -8.19
CA THR A 111 -11.88 -13.99 -9.63
C THR A 111 -12.41 -12.61 -10.01
N THR A 112 -12.64 -11.72 -9.05
CA THR A 112 -13.08 -10.35 -9.31
C THR A 112 -11.88 -9.43 -9.60
N CYS A 113 -12.04 -8.57 -10.62
CA CYS A 113 -11.19 -7.40 -10.81
C CYS A 113 -12.01 -6.12 -10.60
N THR A 114 -11.50 -5.19 -9.80
CA THR A 114 -12.17 -3.91 -9.51
C THR A 114 -11.29 -2.77 -10.00
N ILE A 115 -11.90 -1.82 -10.72
CA ILE A 115 -11.26 -0.56 -11.12
C ILE A 115 -11.73 0.53 -10.17
N TRP A 116 -10.76 1.25 -9.61
CA TRP A 116 -10.95 2.38 -8.71
C TRP A 116 -10.64 3.69 -9.43
#